data_AF-A0A7V6MXG2-F1
#
_entry.id   AF-A0A7V6MXG2-F1
#
_cell.length_a   1.000
_cell.length_b   1.000
_cell.length_c   1.000
_cell.angle_alpha   90.00
_cell.angle_beta   90.00
_cell.angle_gamma   90.00
#
_symmetry.space_group_name_H-M   'P 1'
#
loop_
_entity.id
_entity.type
_entity.pdbx_description
1 polymer ?
#
loop_
_entity_poly.entity_id
_entity_poly.type
_entity_poly.pdbx_seq_one_letter_code
_entity_poly.pdbx_strand_id
1 'polypeptide(L)'
;MYKIAVVGNKDTVLAFKSLGVDIFPVLSDKEASFTITKLAKENYAVIFVTEQVAKEIPEKIAQYRNQMLPAITLIPSNRGTLGIGIGEVKKSVEKAIGADILFGREGEE
;
A
#
# COMPACT_ATOMS: atom_id res chain seq x y z
N MET A 1 -1.83 -8.45 -20.79
CA MET A 1 -1.70 -7.02 -20.46
C MET A 1 -1.88 -6.88 -18.96
N TYR A 2 -0.94 -6.28 -18.25
CA TYR A 2 -1.03 -6.13 -16.80
C TYR A 2 -1.97 -4.98 -16.44
N LYS A 3 -2.75 -5.17 -15.38
CA LYS A 3 -3.70 -4.18 -14.86
C LYS A 3 -3.18 -3.54 -13.59
N ILE A 4 -3.71 -2.35 -13.28
CA ILE A 4 -3.41 -1.60 -12.06
C ILE A 4 -4.74 -1.42 -11.31
N ALA A 5 -4.70 -1.60 -9.99
CA ALA A 5 -5.84 -1.41 -9.12
C ALA A 5 -5.55 -0.40 -8.01
N VAL A 6 -6.60 0.27 -7.54
CA VAL A 6 -6.58 1.09 -6.31
C VAL A 6 -7.63 0.56 -5.34
N VAL A 7 -7.22 0.21 -4.12
CA VAL A 7 -8.05 -0.28 -3.03
C VAL A 7 -8.04 0.74 -1.89
N GLY A 8 -9.21 1.16 -1.42
CA GLY A 8 -9.29 2.21 -0.40
C GLY A 8 -10.72 2.66 -0.10
N ASN A 9 -10.87 3.67 0.74
CA ASN A 9 -12.17 4.27 1.01
C ASN A 9 -12.74 4.94 -0.24
N LYS A 10 -14.07 4.84 -0.43
CA LYS A 10 -14.79 5.34 -1.61
C LYS A 10 -14.40 6.77 -2.02
N ASP A 11 -14.36 7.69 -1.05
CA ASP A 11 -14.10 9.11 -1.32
C ASP A 11 -12.68 9.38 -1.80
N THR A 12 -11.72 8.52 -1.44
CA THR A 12 -10.33 8.62 -1.91
C THR A 12 -10.18 7.96 -3.28
N VAL A 13 -10.69 6.74 -3.46
CA VAL A 13 -10.41 5.97 -4.68
C VAL A 13 -11.15 6.49 -5.91
N LEU A 14 -12.28 7.19 -5.73
CA LEU A 14 -13.07 7.74 -6.84
C LEU A 14 -12.25 8.66 -7.76
N ALA A 15 -11.29 9.41 -7.23
CA ALA A 15 -10.43 10.29 -8.01
C ALA A 15 -9.63 9.53 -9.09
N PHE A 16 -9.23 8.29 -8.80
CA PHE A 16 -8.41 7.47 -9.67
C PHE A 16 -9.18 6.87 -10.86
N LYS A 17 -10.52 6.87 -10.82
CA LYS A 17 -11.35 6.38 -11.93
C LYS A 17 -11.11 7.17 -13.22
N SER A 18 -10.83 8.47 -13.09
CA SER A 18 -10.53 9.36 -14.23
C SER A 18 -9.20 9.01 -14.93
N LEU A 19 -8.29 8.32 -14.23
CA LEU A 19 -6.97 7.94 -14.72
C LEU A 19 -6.95 6.59 -15.44
N GLY A 20 -8.11 5.94 -15.62
CA GLY A 20 -8.20 4.64 -16.30
C GLY A 20 -7.70 3.46 -15.46
N VAL A 21 -7.63 3.61 -14.14
CA VAL A 21 -7.23 2.56 -13.20
C VAL A 21 -8.48 1.90 -12.61
N ASP A 22 -8.43 0.58 -12.38
CA ASP A 22 -9.54 -0.14 -11.75
C ASP A 22 -9.62 0.23 -10.26
N ILE A 23 -10.79 0.67 -9.80
CA ILE A 23 -10.99 1.10 -8.40
C ILE A 23 -11.84 0.11 -7.63
N PHE A 24 -11.45 -0.14 -6.38
CA PHE A 24 -12.11 -1.07 -5.47
C PHE A 24 -12.35 -0.38 -4.14
N PRO A 25 -13.49 0.31 -3.97
CA PRO A 25 -13.87 0.87 -2.69
C PRO A 25 -14.14 -0.27 -1.70
N VAL A 26 -13.59 -0.18 -0.49
CA VAL A 26 -13.78 -1.17 0.58
C VAL A 26 -14.22 -0.50 1.87
N LEU A 27 -15.03 -1.21 2.66
CA LEU A 27 -15.62 -0.73 3.92
C LEU A 27 -15.12 -1.50 5.15
N SER A 28 -14.46 -2.64 4.96
CA SER A 28 -13.93 -3.47 6.04
C SER A 28 -12.58 -4.10 5.70
N ASP A 29 -11.85 -4.49 6.73
CA ASP A 29 -10.63 -5.31 6.70
C ASP A 29 -10.84 -6.63 5.95
N LYS A 30 -11.96 -7.31 6.20
CA LYS A 30 -12.31 -8.58 5.55
C LYS A 30 -12.52 -8.40 4.04
N GLU A 31 -13.24 -7.35 3.66
CA GLU A 31 -13.48 -7.01 2.26
C GLU A 31 -12.18 -6.61 1.55
N ALA A 32 -11.33 -5.81 2.20
CA ALA A 32 -10.01 -5.45 1.70
C ALA A 32 -9.14 -6.69 1.46
N SER A 33 -9.09 -7.60 2.44
CA SER A 33 -8.31 -8.84 2.34
C SER A 33 -8.79 -9.74 1.20
N PHE A 34 -10.11 -9.88 1.06
CA PHE A 34 -10.70 -10.64 -0.04
C PHE A 34 -10.40 -10.01 -1.39
N THR A 35 -10.54 -8.69 -1.50
CA THR A 35 -10.27 -7.91 -2.71
C THR A 35 -8.82 -8.09 -3.17
N ILE A 36 -7.84 -7.89 -2.29
CA ILE A 36 -6.42 -8.08 -2.64
C ILE A 36 -6.16 -9.51 -3.12
N THR A 37 -6.73 -10.51 -2.45
CA THR A 37 -6.58 -11.91 -2.84
C THR A 37 -7.17 -12.18 -4.24
N LYS A 38 -8.32 -11.57 -4.54
CA LYS A 38 -8.95 -11.64 -5.87
C LYS A 38 -8.06 -10.99 -6.94
N LEU A 39 -7.58 -9.77 -6.70
CA LEU A 39 -6.73 -9.03 -7.63
C LEU A 39 -5.40 -9.74 -7.92
N ALA A 40 -4.80 -10.35 -6.90
CA ALA A 40 -3.61 -11.17 -7.08
C ALA A 40 -3.87 -12.36 -8.04
N LYS A 41 -5.02 -13.04 -7.91
CA LYS A 41 -5.42 -14.14 -8.81
C LYS A 41 -5.73 -13.67 -10.24
N GLU A 42 -6.19 -12.43 -10.38
CA GLU A 42 -6.48 -11.80 -11.67
C GLU A 42 -5.24 -11.21 -12.35
N ASN A 43 -4.03 -11.45 -11.82
CA ASN A 43 -2.75 -11.00 -12.37
C ASN A 43 -2.63 -9.48 -12.52
N TYR A 44 -3.14 -8.72 -11.55
CA TYR A 44 -2.81 -7.30 -11.44
C TYR A 44 -1.30 -7.13 -11.18
N ALA A 45 -0.65 -6.21 -11.88
CA ALA A 45 0.77 -5.95 -11.64
C ALA A 45 0.99 -5.10 -10.40
N VAL A 46 0.17 -4.06 -10.24
CA VAL A 46 0.29 -3.10 -9.14
C VAL A 46 -1.06 -2.94 -8.47
N ILE A 47 -1.05 -2.99 -7.14
CA ILE A 47 -2.22 -2.70 -6.31
C ILE A 47 -1.82 -1.56 -5.37
N PHE A 48 -2.38 -0.38 -5.59
CA PHE A 48 -2.29 0.72 -4.65
C PHE A 48 -3.29 0.50 -3.52
N VAL A 49 -2.85 0.64 -2.28
CA VAL A 49 -3.70 0.49 -1.10
C VAL A 49 -3.55 1.72 -0.22
N THR A 50 -4.66 2.33 0.19
CA THR A 50 -4.58 3.45 1.14
C THR A 50 -4.00 2.99 2.48
N GLU A 51 -3.18 3.82 3.12
CA GLU A 51 -2.56 3.46 4.41
C GLU A 51 -3.60 3.12 5.50
N GLN A 52 -4.77 3.76 5.47
CA GLN A 52 -5.88 3.49 6.38
C GLN A 52 -6.40 2.06 6.24
N VAL A 53 -6.49 1.54 5.01
CA VAL A 53 -6.86 0.15 4.77
C VAL A 53 -5.71 -0.77 5.14
N ALA A 54 -4.48 -0.41 4.74
CA ALA A 54 -3.30 -1.23 5.00
C ALA A 54 -3.04 -1.49 6.48
N LYS A 55 -3.33 -0.50 7.34
CA LYS A 55 -3.24 -0.62 8.79
C LYS A 55 -4.08 -1.77 9.35
N GLU A 56 -5.25 -2.04 8.76
CA GLU A 56 -6.19 -3.04 9.24
C GLU A 56 -5.87 -4.45 8.72
N ILE A 57 -5.02 -4.57 7.68
CA ILE A 57 -4.68 -5.85 7.03
C ILE A 57 -3.17 -6.06 6.79
N PRO A 58 -2.30 -5.80 7.79
CA PRO A 58 -0.84 -5.83 7.59
C PRO A 58 -0.33 -7.21 7.19
N GLU A 59 -0.89 -8.28 7.77
CA GLU A 59 -0.51 -9.66 7.47
C GLU A 59 -0.83 -10.04 6.02
N LYS A 60 -1.98 -9.58 5.50
CA LYS A 60 -2.38 -9.83 4.11
C LYS A 60 -1.40 -9.17 3.14
N ILE A 61 -0.96 -7.95 3.41
CA ILE A 61 0.02 -7.25 2.57
C ILE A 61 1.38 -7.95 2.64
N ALA A 62 1.80 -8.37 3.83
CA ALA A 62 3.08 -9.05 4.03
C ALA A 62 3.21 -10.36 3.24
N GLN A 63 2.10 -11.08 2.99
CA GLN A 63 2.07 -12.31 2.18
C GLN A 63 2.61 -12.12 0.76
N TYR A 64 2.49 -10.90 0.21
CA TYR A 64 2.92 -10.59 -1.16
C TYR A 64 4.30 -9.92 -1.23
N ARG A 65 4.94 -9.61 -0.09
CA ARG A 65 6.22 -8.87 -0.04
C ARG A 65 7.36 -9.54 -0.79
N ASN A 66 7.41 -10.88 -0.78
CA ASN A 66 8.46 -11.67 -1.44
C ASN A 66 8.01 -12.22 -2.80
N GLN A 67 6.84 -11.80 -3.30
CA GLN A 67 6.31 -12.24 -4.59
C GLN A 67 6.58 -11.18 -5.64
N MET A 68 6.81 -11.61 -6.89
CA MET A 68 6.98 -10.66 -8.00
C MET A 68 5.69 -9.89 -8.28
N LEU A 69 4.54 -10.56 -8.23
CA LEU A 69 3.22 -9.96 -8.46
C LEU A 69 2.21 -10.43 -7.41
N PRO A 70 1.26 -9.57 -7.02
CA PRO A 70 1.20 -8.13 -7.32
C PRO A 70 2.19 -7.31 -6.47
N ALA A 71 2.72 -6.22 -7.03
CA ALA A 71 3.42 -5.21 -6.25
C ALA A 71 2.39 -4.35 -5.48
N ILE A 72 2.37 -4.48 -4.15
CA ILE A 72 1.46 -3.71 -3.28
C ILE A 72 2.16 -2.44 -2.80
N THR A 73 1.62 -1.28 -3.16
CA THR A 73 2.19 0.04 -2.82
C THR A 73 1.22 0.83 -1.96
N LEU A 74 1.70 1.36 -0.83
CA LEU A 74 0.87 2.17 0.06
C LEU A 74 0.79 3.62 -0.42
N ILE A 75 -0.41 4.19 -0.39
CA ILE A 75 -0.66 5.59 -0.73
C ILE A 75 -1.43 6.31 0.39
N PRO A 76 -1.30 7.63 0.53
CA PRO A 76 -2.15 8.39 1.44
C PRO A 76 -3.62 8.33 1.03
N SER A 77 -4.51 8.63 1.97
CA SER A 77 -5.90 8.95 1.64
C SER A 77 -6.14 10.45 1.57
N ASN A 78 -7.38 10.85 1.28
CA ASN A 78 -7.81 12.24 1.43
C ASN A 78 -7.69 12.78 2.88
N ARG A 79 -7.44 11.93 3.88
CA ARG A 79 -7.15 12.33 5.27
C ARG A 79 -5.65 12.40 5.58
N GLY A 80 -4.79 12.18 4.59
CA GLY A 80 -3.34 12.13 4.73
C GLY A 80 -2.77 10.72 4.87
N THR A 81 -1.47 10.67 5.18
CA THR A 81 -0.68 9.46 5.44
C THR A 81 -0.70 9.10 6.92
N LEU A 82 -0.52 7.82 7.24
CA LEU A 82 -0.29 7.31 8.60
C LEU A 82 1.20 7.05 8.86
N GLY A 83 2.08 7.36 7.90
CA GLY A 83 3.51 7.09 7.97
C GLY A 83 3.89 5.61 7.85
N ILE A 84 2.96 4.73 7.46
CA ILE A 84 3.21 3.28 7.42
C ILE A 84 4.22 2.96 6.30
N GLY A 85 4.01 3.53 5.11
CA GLY A 85 4.88 3.28 3.97
C GLY A 85 6.32 3.71 4.24
N ILE A 86 6.51 4.95 4.72
CA ILE A 86 7.85 5.48 5.03
C ILE A 86 8.49 4.73 6.22
N GLY A 87 7.69 4.32 7.21
CA GLY A 87 8.17 3.49 8.31
C GLY A 87 8.70 2.14 7.85
N GLU A 88 8.06 1.49 6.88
CA GLU A 88 8.55 0.23 6.31
C GLU A 88 9.84 0.43 5.50
N VAL A 89 9.98 1.57 4.81
CA VAL A 89 11.25 1.94 4.14
C VAL A 89 12.36 2.07 5.17
N LYS A 90 12.15 2.84 6.25
CA LYS A 90 13.12 3.00 7.34
C LYS A 90 13.54 1.67 7.94
N LYS A 91 12.58 0.80 8.29
CA LYS A 91 12.89 -0.55 8.82
C LYS A 91 13.68 -1.39 7.82
N SER A 92 13.40 -1.28 6.53
CA SER A 92 14.12 -2.04 5.49
C SER A 92 15.58 -1.56 5.39
N VAL A 93 15.80 -0.25 5.49
CA VAL A 93 17.14 0.37 5.51
C VAL A 93 17.91 -0.05 6.75
N GLU A 94 17.32 0.09 7.94
CA GLU A 94 17.94 -0.34 9.21
C GLU A 94 18.29 -1.83 9.18
N LYS A 95 17.40 -2.68 8.65
CA LYS A 95 17.66 -4.12 8.53
C LYS A 95 18.78 -4.46 7.55
N ALA A 96 18.90 -3.71 6.45
CA ALA A 96 19.89 -3.99 5.42
C ALA A 96 21.28 -3.44 5.76
N ILE A 97 21.34 -2.29 6.42
CA ILE A 97 22.59 -1.52 6.63
C ILE A 97 23.01 -1.50 8.10
N GLY A 98 22.07 -1.75 9.03
CA GLY A 98 22.31 -1.71 10.48
C GLY A 98 22.17 -0.31 11.10
N ALA A 99 21.82 0.70 10.30
CA ALA A 99 21.65 2.08 10.76
C ALA A 99 20.58 2.81 9.95
N ASP A 100 19.96 3.83 10.54
CA ASP A 100 19.10 4.77 9.83
C ASP A 100 19.96 5.81 9.11
N ILE A 101 20.18 5.60 7.82
CA ILE A 101 20.97 6.50 6.97
C ILE A 101 20.11 7.52 6.22
N LEU A 102 18.78 7.38 6.23
CA LEU A 102 17.87 8.20 5.42
C LEU A 102 17.13 9.24 6.25
N PHE A 103 16.86 8.96 7.53
CA PHE A 103 16.05 9.82 8.40
C PHE A 103 16.78 10.18 9.70
N GLY A 104 18.12 10.03 9.72
CA GLY A 104 18.98 10.53 10.79
C GLY A 104 18.88 12.06 10.92
N ARG A 105 18.90 12.55 12.16
CA ARG A 105 18.76 13.97 12.51
C ARG A 105 19.86 14.81 11.86
N GLU A 106 19.52 15.58 10.84
CA GLU A 106 20.24 16.82 10.52
C GLU A 106 19.65 17.94 11.41
N GLY A 107 20.47 18.51 12.30
CA GLY A 107 20.21 19.82 12.91
C GLY A 107 19.53 19.87 14.28
N GLU A 108 20.04 19.17 15.30
CA GLU A 108 19.97 19.71 16.68
C GLU A 108 21.18 20.63 16.88
N GLU A 109 21.04 21.89 16.46
CA GLU A 109 21.77 23.04 17.02
C GLU A 109 20.76 24.11 17.48
#